data_AF-A0A7E4ZRF3-F1
#
_entry.id   AF-A0A7E4ZRF3-F1
#
_cell.length_a   1.000
_cell.length_b   1.000
_cell.length_c   1.000
_cell.angle_alpha   90.00
_cell.angle_beta   90.00
_cell.angle_gamma   90.00
#
_symmetry.space_group_name_H-M   'P 1'
#
loop_
_entity.id
_entity.type
_entity.pdbx_description
1 polymer ?
#
loop_
_entity_poly.entity_id
_entity_poly.type
_entity_poly.pdbx_seq_one_letter_code
_entity_poly.pdbx_strand_id
1 'polypeptide(L)'
;MSAFSSACALFGARTYALTQWTKIMSENVRTHSVDKNHVVVGDAAKEQVDVNPFNTVFDVKRLIGRSFYDVAVQAYMKHWPATVISGSYGRPNVQVEFKGETKTFFPEMISAMILMKLMKNAKDYLGSEVKNAVITVPSIFNSSQRQAIVNAGTIAGLNVLHIFNEPTAATIVYGLDKKGTGERNVLVFDFGGGSCNVSVLNIEDNIYEVKSTAGDNHLGGEDLNNRMVNYFVWEFKRKHNIDLYTNPKALRRLRTACEVAKHTLSTASEANFQLNDLVDGIDFNTSITRARFEELCSDLFLNCLDPVERALRDAKMDKKQIHDVVLIGGSTRIPKLQKLLSEFFSGKELNKSINPDEAVAHGAAIQAAILSGYRSERQLSA
;
A
#
# COMPACT_ATOMS: atom_id res chain seq x y z
N MET A 1 18.39 27.59 -8.16
CA MET A 1 18.06 26.47 -7.25
C MET A 1 16.90 26.91 -6.37
N SER A 2 15.67 26.81 -6.87
CA SER A 2 14.53 27.52 -6.29
C SER A 2 13.22 26.81 -6.62
N ALA A 3 12.27 26.87 -5.67
CA ALA A 3 10.88 26.46 -5.81
C ALA A 3 10.59 24.99 -6.22
N PHE A 4 10.85 24.05 -5.30
CA PHE A 4 9.96 22.90 -5.11
C PHE A 4 9.16 23.11 -3.81
N SER A 5 7.89 23.48 -3.93
CA SER A 5 6.90 23.58 -2.83
C SER A 5 5.73 22.61 -3.01
N SER A 6 5.88 21.67 -3.95
CA SER A 6 4.95 20.60 -4.29
C SER A 6 5.53 19.27 -3.82
N ALA A 7 4.77 18.50 -3.03
CA ALA A 7 5.12 17.11 -2.70
C ALA A 7 4.25 16.13 -3.50
N CYS A 8 4.78 14.93 -3.73
CA CYS A 8 3.96 13.78 -4.05
C CYS A 8 3.55 13.08 -2.75
N ALA A 9 2.27 12.71 -2.64
CA ALA A 9 1.81 11.79 -1.61
C ALA A 9 1.34 10.47 -2.23
N LEU A 10 2.10 9.40 -1.96
CA LEU A 10 1.63 8.03 -2.15
C LEU A 10 0.64 7.67 -1.05
N PHE A 11 -0.59 7.31 -1.42
CA PHE A 11 -1.51 6.68 -0.48
C PHE A 11 -1.33 5.15 -0.51
N GLY A 12 -0.30 4.67 0.18
CA GLY A 12 0.05 3.25 0.24
C GLY A 12 -1.08 2.36 0.78
N ALA A 13 -1.08 1.08 0.39
CA ALA A 13 -2.09 0.12 0.84
C ALA A 13 -2.07 -0.08 2.36
N ARG A 14 -0.87 -0.05 2.97
CA ARG A 14 -0.64 -0.17 4.41
C ARG A 14 0.05 1.08 4.94
N THR A 15 -0.69 1.94 5.62
CA THR A 15 -0.11 3.16 6.21
C THR A 15 -0.60 3.31 7.64
N TYR A 16 0.35 3.33 8.58
CA TYR A 16 0.10 3.20 10.03
C TYR A 16 -0.01 4.56 10.71
N ALA A 17 -1.02 4.72 11.57
CA ALA A 17 -1.21 5.88 12.45
C ALA A 17 -1.70 5.43 13.84
N LEU A 18 -1.08 5.97 14.90
CA LEU A 18 -1.47 5.77 16.30
C LEU A 18 -1.98 7.09 16.88
N THR A 19 -2.87 7.08 17.88
CA THR A 19 -3.50 8.30 18.44
C THR A 19 -3.19 8.61 19.90
N GLN A 20 -2.30 9.58 20.14
CA GLN A 20 -2.00 10.21 21.44
C GLN A 20 -1.55 11.71 21.24
N TRP A 21 -1.21 12.60 22.22
CA TRP A 21 -0.56 13.94 21.91
C TRP A 21 -0.01 14.74 23.14
N THR A 22 0.91 15.69 22.86
CA THR A 22 1.47 16.84 23.68
C THR A 22 2.65 16.54 24.63
N LYS A 23 3.66 17.43 24.86
CA LYS A 23 4.00 18.78 24.33
C LYS A 23 5.53 19.05 24.47
N ILE A 24 6.10 20.02 23.73
CA ILE A 24 7.43 20.61 24.02
C ILE A 24 7.26 21.90 24.85
N MET A 25 8.03 22.04 25.94
CA MET A 25 8.58 23.28 26.55
C MET A 25 9.44 22.89 27.78
N SER A 26 10.42 23.73 28.12
CA SER A 26 11.26 23.73 29.36
C SER A 26 11.92 22.42 29.84
N GLU A 27 13.20 22.27 29.48
CA GLU A 27 14.36 21.88 30.32
C GLU A 27 14.39 20.60 31.21
N ASN A 28 15.60 20.01 31.25
CA ASN A 28 16.18 19.15 32.30
C ASN A 28 15.66 17.70 32.51
N VAL A 29 16.29 16.79 31.75
CA VAL A 29 16.82 15.47 32.15
C VAL A 29 16.05 14.64 33.21
N ARG A 30 15.39 13.54 32.77
CA ARG A 30 15.65 12.15 33.24
C ARG A 30 14.81 11.11 32.47
N THR A 31 15.22 9.86 32.56
CA THR A 31 14.62 8.69 31.89
C THR A 31 13.28 8.26 32.50
N HIS A 32 12.32 7.78 31.70
CA HIS A 32 11.76 6.41 31.80
C HIS A 32 10.66 6.12 30.74
N SER A 33 10.09 4.91 30.80
CA SER A 33 9.21 4.26 29.80
C SER A 33 7.72 4.60 29.97
N VAL A 34 6.88 4.00 29.11
CA VAL A 34 5.41 4.05 29.02
C VAL A 34 4.87 5.29 28.28
N ASP A 35 4.92 5.23 26.94
CA ASP A 35 4.30 6.21 26.05
C ASP A 35 2.76 6.08 26.02
N LYS A 36 2.09 7.15 26.42
CA LYS A 36 0.62 7.32 26.35
C LYS A 36 0.24 8.69 25.77
N ASN A 37 1.20 9.45 25.23
CA ASN A 37 1.05 10.87 24.93
C ASN A 37 1.61 11.39 23.57
N HIS A 38 1.84 10.59 22.50
CA HIS A 38 1.92 11.19 21.13
C HIS A 38 1.39 10.39 19.89
N VAL A 39 0.72 11.10 18.95
CA VAL A 39 0.31 10.56 17.63
C VAL A 39 1.60 10.28 16.87
N VAL A 40 1.99 9.02 16.84
CA VAL A 40 3.04 8.53 15.95
C VAL A 40 2.40 8.07 14.65
N VAL A 41 3.10 8.30 13.54
CA VAL A 41 2.61 8.04 12.18
C VAL A 41 3.78 7.56 11.34
N GLY A 42 3.56 6.53 10.52
CA GLY A 42 4.62 5.78 9.86
C GLY A 42 5.24 4.72 10.79
N ASP A 43 6.55 4.55 10.73
CA ASP A 43 7.23 3.39 11.31
C ASP A 43 7.09 3.29 12.84
N ALA A 44 7.15 4.41 13.56
CA ALA A 44 6.90 4.44 15.00
C ALA A 44 5.46 4.01 15.40
N ALA A 45 4.48 4.09 14.49
CA ALA A 45 3.16 3.47 14.68
C ALA A 45 3.17 1.98 14.31
N LYS A 46 3.94 1.58 13.29
CA LYS A 46 4.15 0.16 12.92
C LYS A 46 4.85 -0.61 14.04
N GLU A 47 5.76 0.01 14.78
CA GLU A 47 6.44 -0.59 15.95
C GLU A 47 5.50 -0.82 17.14
N GLN A 48 4.55 0.10 17.39
CA GLN A 48 3.62 -0.02 18.53
C GLN A 48 2.44 -0.99 18.28
N VAL A 49 2.25 -1.50 17.06
CA VAL A 49 1.11 -2.36 16.69
C VAL A 49 1.00 -3.66 17.51
N ASP A 50 2.12 -4.18 18.00
CA ASP A 50 2.19 -5.41 18.79
C ASP A 50 1.88 -5.18 20.29
N VAL A 51 1.95 -3.93 20.76
CA VAL A 51 1.67 -3.54 22.17
C VAL A 51 0.39 -2.69 22.33
N ASN A 52 -0.09 -2.07 21.25
CA ASN A 52 -1.27 -1.21 21.25
C ASN A 52 -2.19 -1.45 20.02
N PRO A 53 -2.56 -2.71 19.71
CA PRO A 53 -3.21 -3.07 18.44
C PRO A 53 -4.55 -2.36 18.21
N PHE A 54 -5.39 -2.23 19.24
CA PHE A 54 -6.72 -1.63 19.15
C PHE A 54 -6.70 -0.14 18.79
N ASN A 55 -5.58 0.55 19.04
CA ASN A 55 -5.40 1.98 18.74
C ASN A 55 -4.41 2.24 17.60
N THR A 56 -3.91 1.18 16.96
CA THR A 56 -2.99 1.28 15.80
C THR A 56 -3.78 1.09 14.51
N VAL A 57 -4.06 2.20 13.84
CA VAL A 57 -4.91 2.28 12.66
C VAL A 57 -4.06 2.06 11.40
N PHE A 58 -4.46 1.13 10.52
CA PHE A 58 -3.80 0.83 9.25
C PHE A 58 -4.81 0.48 8.14
N ASP A 59 -4.37 0.38 6.88
CA ASP A 59 -5.21 0.08 5.71
C ASP A 59 -6.45 0.99 5.54
N VAL A 60 -6.43 2.23 6.08
CA VAL A 60 -7.58 3.17 6.05
C VAL A 60 -8.08 3.50 4.63
N LYS A 61 -7.23 3.29 3.61
CA LYS A 61 -7.56 3.30 2.16
C LYS A 61 -8.73 2.37 1.81
N ARG A 62 -9.00 1.33 2.62
CA ARG A 62 -10.13 0.41 2.47
C ARG A 62 -11.47 1.00 2.89
N LEU A 63 -11.47 1.97 3.83
CA LEU A 63 -12.69 2.59 4.40
C LEU A 63 -13.04 3.94 3.77
N ILE A 64 -12.05 4.67 3.26
CA ILE A 64 -12.20 6.05 2.79
C ILE A 64 -13.22 6.16 1.64
N GLY A 65 -14.17 7.10 1.77
CA GLY A 65 -15.26 7.30 0.81
C GLY A 65 -16.29 6.17 0.67
N ARG A 66 -16.30 5.16 1.56
CA ARG A 66 -17.31 4.07 1.57
C ARG A 66 -18.44 4.31 2.57
N SER A 67 -19.50 3.51 2.44
CA SER A 67 -20.51 3.30 3.47
C SER A 67 -20.00 2.29 4.52
N PHE A 68 -20.39 2.45 5.77
CA PHE A 68 -20.19 1.46 6.83
C PHE A 68 -20.87 0.13 6.47
N TYR A 69 -22.01 0.19 5.77
CA TYR A 69 -22.81 -0.96 5.35
C TYR A 69 -22.32 -1.60 4.04
N ASP A 70 -21.20 -1.14 3.47
CA ASP A 70 -20.56 -1.78 2.32
C ASP A 70 -20.05 -3.18 2.71
N VAL A 71 -20.36 -4.18 1.89
CA VAL A 71 -19.95 -5.58 2.12
C VAL A 71 -18.42 -5.72 2.25
N ALA A 72 -17.65 -4.92 1.51
CA ALA A 72 -16.19 -4.89 1.62
C ALA A 72 -15.72 -4.33 2.98
N VAL A 73 -16.42 -3.34 3.53
CA VAL A 73 -16.14 -2.77 4.86
C VAL A 73 -16.50 -3.78 5.95
N GLN A 74 -17.69 -4.39 5.86
CA GLN A 74 -18.16 -5.40 6.80
C GLN A 74 -17.32 -6.69 6.76
N ALA A 75 -16.72 -7.04 5.62
CA ALA A 75 -15.74 -8.12 5.54
C ALA A 75 -14.40 -7.72 6.20
N TYR A 76 -13.87 -6.54 5.85
CA TYR A 76 -12.59 -6.07 6.37
C TYR A 76 -12.58 -5.90 7.90
N MET A 77 -13.66 -5.36 8.48
CA MET A 77 -13.82 -5.17 9.93
C MET A 77 -13.62 -6.45 10.76
N LYS A 78 -13.87 -7.64 10.19
CA LYS A 78 -13.72 -8.94 10.90
C LYS A 78 -12.26 -9.33 11.15
N HIS A 79 -11.32 -8.67 10.49
CA HIS A 79 -9.89 -8.97 10.54
C HIS A 79 -9.04 -7.80 11.04
N TRP A 80 -9.67 -6.68 11.38
CA TRP A 80 -8.99 -5.47 11.83
C TRP A 80 -9.11 -5.30 13.36
N PRO A 81 -8.02 -5.03 14.11
CA PRO A 81 -8.10 -4.88 15.56
C PRO A 81 -8.82 -3.60 16.02
N ALA A 82 -8.84 -2.54 15.21
CA ALA A 82 -9.45 -1.27 15.58
C ALA A 82 -10.97 -1.33 15.40
N THR A 83 -11.72 -0.87 16.41
CA THR A 83 -13.18 -0.81 16.37
C THR A 83 -13.66 0.16 15.29
N VAL A 84 -14.65 -0.24 14.50
CA VAL A 84 -15.30 0.64 13.52
C VAL A 84 -16.79 0.69 13.81
N ILE A 85 -17.35 1.90 13.83
CA ILE A 85 -18.76 2.17 14.10
C ILE A 85 -19.41 2.91 12.93
N SER A 86 -20.75 2.84 12.83
CA SER A 86 -21.51 3.71 11.93
C SER A 86 -21.56 5.12 12.51
N GLY A 87 -20.89 6.07 11.84
CA GLY A 87 -21.04 7.50 12.08
C GLY A 87 -22.24 8.10 11.33
N SER A 88 -22.29 9.43 11.29
CA SER A 88 -23.31 10.21 10.60
C SER A 88 -23.48 9.79 9.13
N TYR A 89 -24.73 9.70 8.68
CA TYR A 89 -25.10 9.26 7.33
C TYR A 89 -24.57 7.86 6.93
N GLY A 90 -24.32 6.99 7.91
CA GLY A 90 -23.84 5.63 7.65
C GLY A 90 -22.39 5.57 7.16
N ARG A 91 -21.57 6.60 7.38
CA ARG A 91 -20.14 6.59 7.06
C ARG A 91 -19.35 5.84 8.15
N PRO A 92 -18.31 5.05 7.82
CA PRO A 92 -17.53 4.35 8.83
C PRO A 92 -16.70 5.35 9.64
N ASN A 93 -16.67 5.19 10.97
CA ASN A 93 -15.80 5.92 11.89
C ASN A 93 -14.93 4.92 12.64
N VAL A 94 -13.61 5.15 12.66
CA VAL A 94 -12.67 4.36 13.47
C VAL A 94 -12.73 4.88 14.91
N GLN A 95 -12.95 3.99 15.86
CA GLN A 95 -12.99 4.29 17.29
C GLN A 95 -11.69 3.84 17.96
N VAL A 96 -11.10 4.73 18.76
CA VAL A 96 -9.83 4.52 19.47
C VAL A 96 -9.87 5.18 20.84
N GLU A 97 -9.14 4.63 21.80
CA GLU A 97 -8.96 5.21 23.13
C GLU A 97 -7.77 6.16 23.16
N PHE A 98 -8.01 7.42 23.51
CA PHE A 98 -6.98 8.45 23.60
C PHE A 98 -7.12 9.24 24.91
N LYS A 99 -6.06 9.22 25.74
CA LYS A 99 -6.01 9.90 27.06
C LYS A 99 -7.10 9.47 28.05
N GLY A 100 -7.66 8.27 27.87
CA GLY A 100 -8.77 7.74 28.68
C GLY A 100 -10.15 8.22 28.21
N GLU A 101 -10.23 8.83 27.02
CA GLU A 101 -11.47 9.19 26.36
C GLU A 101 -11.59 8.44 25.02
N THR A 102 -12.74 7.82 24.79
CA THR A 102 -13.10 7.26 23.50
C THR A 102 -13.19 8.37 22.45
N LYS A 103 -12.41 8.27 21.37
CA LYS A 103 -12.44 9.17 20.21
C LYS A 103 -12.86 8.43 18.96
N THR A 104 -13.48 9.18 18.04
CA THR A 104 -13.95 8.68 16.75
C THR A 104 -13.36 9.54 15.63
N PHE A 105 -12.79 8.89 14.62
CA PHE A 105 -12.15 9.54 13.49
C PHE A 105 -12.73 9.04 12.17
N PHE A 106 -13.12 9.98 11.32
CA PHE A 106 -13.43 9.67 9.93
C PHE A 106 -12.14 9.21 9.19
N PRO A 107 -12.22 8.29 8.21
CA PRO A 107 -11.09 7.81 7.43
C PRO A 107 -10.23 8.93 6.82
N GLU A 108 -10.85 10.04 6.44
CA GLU A 108 -10.18 11.23 5.87
C GLU A 108 -9.31 11.95 6.90
N MET A 109 -9.64 11.91 8.20
CA MET A 109 -8.83 12.53 9.26
C MET A 109 -7.56 11.73 9.53
N ILE A 110 -7.65 10.40 9.57
CA ILE A 110 -6.49 9.50 9.69
C ILE A 110 -5.60 9.65 8.45
N SER A 111 -6.21 9.73 7.28
CA SER A 111 -5.52 9.99 6.02
C SER A 111 -4.83 11.36 6.01
N ALA A 112 -5.42 12.38 6.65
CA ALA A 112 -4.78 13.67 6.85
C ALA A 112 -3.56 13.61 7.80
N MET A 113 -3.61 12.81 8.88
CA MET A 113 -2.46 12.59 9.76
C MET A 113 -1.27 11.98 9.01
N ILE A 114 -1.55 11.03 8.11
CA ILE A 114 -0.58 10.44 7.18
C ILE A 114 0.00 11.51 6.25
N LEU A 115 -0.86 12.31 5.60
CA LEU A 115 -0.42 13.37 4.69
C LEU A 115 0.40 14.46 5.41
N MET A 116 0.07 14.83 6.64
CA MET A 116 0.86 15.76 7.46
C MET A 116 2.24 15.19 7.80
N LYS A 117 2.37 13.89 8.07
CA LYS A 117 3.67 13.23 8.31
C LYS A 117 4.51 13.19 7.03
N LEU A 118 3.92 12.89 5.87
CA LEU A 118 4.61 12.95 4.57
C LEU A 118 5.03 14.38 4.21
N MET A 119 4.15 15.37 4.40
CA MET A 119 4.42 16.79 4.20
C MET A 119 5.57 17.28 5.10
N LYS A 120 5.59 16.87 6.38
CA LYS A 120 6.71 17.16 7.27
C LYS A 120 8.01 16.53 6.76
N ASN A 121 8.02 15.23 6.43
CA ASN A 121 9.22 14.57 5.91
C ASN A 121 9.77 15.28 4.66
N ALA A 122 8.88 15.70 3.74
CA ALA A 122 9.26 16.43 2.53
C ALA A 122 9.80 17.84 2.85
N LYS A 123 9.19 18.58 3.78
CA LYS A 123 9.70 19.86 4.28
C LYS A 123 11.08 19.73 4.93
N ASP A 124 11.25 18.74 5.80
CA ASP A 124 12.51 18.49 6.52
C ASP A 124 13.64 18.12 5.54
N TYR A 125 13.33 17.46 4.41
CA TYR A 125 14.27 17.17 3.31
C TYR A 125 14.55 18.36 2.39
N LEU A 126 13.54 19.16 2.05
CA LEU A 126 13.65 20.29 1.10
C LEU A 126 14.15 21.60 1.76
N GLY A 127 14.07 21.71 3.08
CA GLY A 127 14.34 22.96 3.82
C GLY A 127 13.29 24.05 3.63
N SER A 128 12.13 23.74 3.02
CA SER A 128 11.10 24.72 2.63
C SER A 128 9.68 24.21 2.87
N GLU A 129 8.72 25.13 3.03
CA GLU A 129 7.31 24.77 3.21
C GLU A 129 6.74 24.10 1.95
N VAL A 130 6.22 22.89 2.13
CA VAL A 130 5.38 22.21 1.15
C VAL A 130 3.94 22.70 1.34
N LYS A 131 3.29 23.13 0.26
CA LYS A 131 1.89 23.60 0.27
C LYS A 131 1.01 22.98 -0.80
N ASN A 132 1.62 22.52 -1.90
CA ASN A 132 0.90 21.90 -3.01
C ASN A 132 1.14 20.39 -3.00
N ALA A 133 0.19 19.61 -3.50
CA ALA A 133 0.38 18.19 -3.73
C ALA A 133 -0.38 17.66 -4.95
N VAL A 134 0.22 16.66 -5.61
CA VAL A 134 -0.53 15.67 -6.39
C VAL A 134 -0.60 14.41 -5.55
N ILE A 135 -1.80 13.87 -5.40
CA ILE A 135 -2.07 12.67 -4.58
C ILE A 135 -2.56 11.56 -5.50
N THR A 136 -1.96 10.37 -5.37
CA THR A 136 -2.30 9.24 -6.23
C THR A 136 -3.42 8.38 -5.62
N VAL A 137 -4.31 7.86 -6.47
CA VAL A 137 -5.37 6.93 -6.11
C VAL A 137 -5.49 5.78 -7.12
N PRO A 138 -6.01 4.61 -6.73
CA PRO A 138 -6.29 3.52 -7.67
C PRO A 138 -7.25 4.00 -8.77
N SER A 139 -7.06 3.55 -10.01
CA SER A 139 -7.97 3.88 -11.12
C SER A 139 -9.43 3.52 -10.80
N ILE A 140 -9.65 2.42 -10.06
CA ILE A 140 -10.96 1.93 -9.61
C ILE A 140 -11.63 2.79 -8.50
N PHE A 141 -10.98 3.82 -7.94
CA PHE A 141 -11.61 4.69 -6.95
C PHE A 141 -12.74 5.53 -7.56
N ASN A 142 -13.93 5.45 -6.97
CA ASN A 142 -15.10 6.23 -7.39
C ASN A 142 -15.03 7.70 -6.90
N SER A 143 -15.95 8.54 -7.39
CA SER A 143 -15.99 9.99 -7.09
C SER A 143 -16.04 10.32 -5.59
N SER A 144 -16.75 9.53 -4.77
CA SER A 144 -16.81 9.72 -3.31
C SER A 144 -15.43 9.46 -2.67
N GLN A 145 -14.76 8.38 -3.09
CA GLN A 145 -13.41 8.04 -2.60
C GLN A 145 -12.35 9.05 -3.05
N ARG A 146 -12.46 9.56 -4.28
CA ARG A 146 -11.59 10.63 -4.79
C ARG A 146 -11.79 11.93 -4.01
N GLN A 147 -13.04 12.35 -3.79
CA GLN A 147 -13.34 13.54 -2.98
C GLN A 147 -12.89 13.37 -1.53
N ALA A 148 -13.02 12.17 -0.96
CA ALA A 148 -12.55 11.88 0.39
C ALA A 148 -11.01 12.03 0.52
N ILE A 149 -10.23 11.67 -0.51
CA ILE A 149 -8.78 11.91 -0.56
C ILE A 149 -8.47 13.41 -0.73
N VAL A 150 -9.24 14.18 -1.51
CA VAL A 150 -9.13 15.65 -1.56
C VAL A 150 -9.35 16.25 -0.18
N ASN A 151 -10.44 15.86 0.50
CA ASN A 151 -10.77 16.32 1.84
C ASN A 151 -9.65 16.01 2.85
N ALA A 152 -9.04 14.82 2.77
CA ALA A 152 -7.88 14.46 3.60
C ALA A 152 -6.67 15.39 3.34
N GLY A 153 -6.41 15.75 2.08
CA GLY A 153 -5.40 16.75 1.72
C GLY A 153 -5.70 18.13 2.30
N THR A 154 -6.95 18.60 2.17
CA THR A 154 -7.39 19.88 2.75
C THR A 154 -7.25 19.91 4.27
N ILE A 155 -7.64 18.83 4.96
CA ILE A 155 -7.48 18.71 6.43
C ILE A 155 -5.99 18.69 6.83
N ALA A 156 -5.10 18.15 5.97
CA ALA A 156 -3.65 18.17 6.17
C ALA A 156 -2.98 19.53 5.85
N GLY A 157 -3.74 20.53 5.38
CA GLY A 157 -3.21 21.84 4.97
C GLY A 157 -2.62 21.88 3.55
N LEU A 158 -2.84 20.84 2.74
CA LEU A 158 -2.36 20.75 1.35
C LEU A 158 -3.38 21.28 0.35
N ASN A 159 -2.91 22.12 -0.57
CA ASN A 159 -3.59 22.42 -1.82
C ASN A 159 -3.42 21.23 -2.78
N VAL A 160 -4.49 20.45 -2.96
CA VAL A 160 -4.48 19.26 -3.83
C VAL A 160 -4.67 19.72 -5.29
N LEU A 161 -3.56 19.87 -6.01
CA LEU A 161 -3.54 20.30 -7.42
C LEU A 161 -4.28 19.30 -8.33
N HIS A 162 -4.14 18.01 -8.05
CA HIS A 162 -4.75 16.94 -8.83
C HIS A 162 -4.85 15.63 -8.04
N ILE A 163 -5.93 14.88 -8.27
CA ILE A 163 -6.08 13.48 -7.85
C ILE A 163 -5.73 12.61 -9.06
N PHE A 164 -4.57 11.95 -9.01
CA PHE A 164 -3.98 11.29 -10.17
C PHE A 164 -4.09 9.77 -10.09
N ASN A 165 -4.18 9.10 -11.24
CA ASN A 165 -4.31 7.64 -11.27
C ASN A 165 -2.94 6.97 -11.05
N GLU A 166 -2.86 6.07 -10.07
CA GLU A 166 -1.67 5.26 -9.75
C GLU A 166 -1.02 4.60 -11.00
N PRO A 167 -1.75 3.88 -11.88
CA PRO A 167 -1.16 3.29 -13.07
C PRO A 167 -0.64 4.33 -14.08
N THR A 168 -1.36 5.44 -14.28
CA THR A 168 -0.92 6.52 -15.18
C THR A 168 0.37 7.18 -14.67
N ALA A 169 0.51 7.37 -13.35
CA ALA A 169 1.71 7.94 -12.74
C ALA A 169 2.96 7.07 -13.03
N ALA A 170 2.92 5.77 -12.73
CA ALA A 170 4.05 4.89 -13.04
C ALA A 170 4.33 4.79 -14.55
N THR A 171 3.28 4.87 -15.39
CA THR A 171 3.43 4.84 -16.85
C THR A 171 4.16 6.09 -17.38
N ILE A 172 4.02 7.27 -16.75
CA ILE A 172 4.85 8.44 -17.07
C ILE A 172 6.33 8.12 -16.89
N VAL A 173 6.72 7.51 -15.76
CA VAL A 173 8.13 7.16 -15.47
C VAL A 173 8.66 6.16 -16.49
N TYR A 174 7.85 5.15 -16.86
CA TYR A 174 8.19 4.22 -17.94
C TYR A 174 8.33 4.91 -19.31
N GLY A 175 7.46 5.88 -19.61
CA GLY A 175 7.38 6.56 -20.90
C GLY A 175 8.50 7.55 -21.20
N LEU A 176 9.19 8.07 -20.17
CA LEU A 176 10.29 9.05 -20.33
C LEU A 176 11.36 8.57 -21.33
N ASP A 177 11.77 7.31 -21.22
CA ASP A 177 12.83 6.69 -22.03
C ASP A 177 12.30 5.99 -23.30
N LYS A 178 11.03 6.21 -23.67
CA LYS A 178 10.34 5.54 -24.78
C LYS A 178 9.80 6.48 -25.86
N LYS A 179 10.14 7.77 -25.79
CA LYS A 179 9.78 8.77 -26.80
C LYS A 179 10.24 8.36 -28.20
N GLY A 180 9.43 8.71 -29.21
CA GLY A 180 9.73 8.43 -30.62
C GLY A 180 9.55 6.96 -31.05
N THR A 181 8.98 6.09 -30.21
CA THR A 181 8.76 4.67 -30.55
C THR A 181 7.36 4.34 -31.09
N GLY A 182 6.56 5.37 -31.43
CA GLY A 182 5.18 5.24 -31.91
C GLY A 182 4.16 4.91 -30.81
N GLU A 183 2.94 4.58 -31.23
CA GLU A 183 1.87 4.08 -30.36
C GLU A 183 2.32 2.82 -29.61
N ARG A 184 2.13 2.78 -28.28
CA ARG A 184 2.36 1.59 -27.46
C ARG A 184 1.18 1.27 -26.56
N ASN A 185 0.69 0.04 -26.64
CA ASN A 185 -0.20 -0.52 -25.63
C ASN A 185 0.63 -1.16 -24.51
N VAL A 186 0.51 -0.66 -23.29
CA VAL A 186 1.25 -1.11 -22.10
C VAL A 186 0.25 -1.64 -21.07
N LEU A 187 0.52 -2.81 -20.52
CA LEU A 187 -0.23 -3.33 -19.39
C LEU A 187 0.52 -3.02 -18.10
N VAL A 188 -0.11 -2.25 -17.22
CA VAL A 188 0.34 -2.03 -15.85
C VAL A 188 -0.26 -3.11 -14.95
N PHE A 189 0.60 -3.81 -14.23
CA PHE A 189 0.23 -4.80 -13.21
C PHE A 189 0.72 -4.31 -11.83
N ASP A 190 -0.21 -3.83 -11.02
CA ASP A 190 0.03 -3.36 -9.65
C ASP A 190 -0.41 -4.44 -8.65
N PHE A 191 0.52 -4.99 -7.88
CA PHE A 191 0.21 -5.91 -6.79
C PHE A 191 0.84 -5.41 -5.49
N GLY A 192 0.03 -4.69 -4.72
CA GLY A 192 0.42 -4.04 -3.48
C GLY A 192 0.31 -4.94 -2.25
N GLY A 193 0.30 -4.31 -1.08
CA GLY A 193 0.12 -5.00 0.20
C GLY A 193 -1.31 -5.49 0.48
N GLY A 194 -2.29 -5.12 -0.35
CA GLY A 194 -3.72 -5.36 -0.07
C GLY A 194 -4.69 -5.31 -1.26
N SER A 195 -4.21 -5.14 -2.49
CA SER A 195 -5.01 -5.14 -3.71
C SER A 195 -4.15 -5.55 -4.92
N CYS A 196 -4.82 -6.07 -5.95
CA CYS A 196 -4.24 -6.47 -7.23
C CYS A 196 -4.99 -5.72 -8.34
N ASN A 197 -4.37 -4.71 -8.93
CA ASN A 197 -4.97 -3.86 -9.96
C ASN A 197 -4.25 -4.07 -11.29
N VAL A 198 -5.00 -4.05 -12.39
CA VAL A 198 -4.49 -4.13 -13.74
C VAL A 198 -5.12 -3.05 -14.59
N SER A 199 -4.31 -2.31 -15.34
CA SER A 199 -4.78 -1.29 -16.29
C SER A 199 -4.08 -1.47 -17.62
N VAL A 200 -4.86 -1.48 -18.72
CA VAL A 200 -4.31 -1.33 -20.06
C VAL A 200 -4.27 0.15 -20.39
N LEU A 201 -3.09 0.65 -20.74
CA LEU A 201 -2.88 2.01 -21.21
C LEU A 201 -2.41 2.00 -22.65
N ASN A 202 -2.78 3.04 -23.37
CA ASN A 202 -2.24 3.39 -24.68
C ASN A 202 -1.39 4.65 -24.51
N ILE A 203 -0.23 4.67 -25.16
CA ILE A 203 0.76 5.74 -25.07
C ILE A 203 1.12 6.19 -26.48
N GLU A 204 0.85 7.44 -26.81
CA GLU A 204 1.21 8.06 -28.09
C GLU A 204 1.58 9.53 -27.81
N ASP A 205 2.72 10.01 -28.30
CA ASP A 205 3.20 11.40 -28.16
C ASP A 205 3.07 12.04 -26.76
N ASN A 206 3.30 11.26 -25.70
CA ASN A 206 3.16 11.63 -24.28
C ASN A 206 1.70 11.83 -23.80
N ILE A 207 0.71 11.45 -24.60
CA ILE A 207 -0.67 11.20 -24.17
C ILE A 207 -0.72 9.80 -23.54
N TYR A 208 -1.36 9.68 -22.38
CA TYR A 208 -1.46 8.43 -21.62
C TYR A 208 -2.94 8.09 -21.37
N GLU A 209 -3.56 7.34 -22.29
CA GLU A 209 -4.99 6.99 -22.23
C GLU A 209 -5.19 5.64 -21.53
N VAL A 210 -6.02 5.60 -20.48
CA VAL A 210 -6.41 4.34 -19.82
C VAL A 210 -7.55 3.68 -20.61
N LYS A 211 -7.24 2.64 -21.38
CA LYS A 211 -8.22 1.87 -22.19
C LYS A 211 -9.10 0.97 -21.33
N SER A 212 -8.58 0.43 -20.23
CA SER A 212 -9.36 -0.38 -19.28
C SER A 212 -8.75 -0.40 -17.88
N THR A 213 -9.52 -0.88 -16.90
CA THR A 213 -9.04 -1.22 -15.56
C THR A 213 -9.86 -2.37 -14.99
N ALA A 214 -9.19 -3.38 -14.46
CA ALA A 214 -9.77 -4.46 -13.67
C ALA A 214 -8.91 -4.70 -12.42
N GLY A 215 -9.40 -5.52 -11.49
CA GLY A 215 -8.67 -5.81 -10.26
C GLY A 215 -9.47 -6.62 -9.25
N ASP A 216 -8.84 -6.84 -8.11
CA ASP A 216 -9.47 -7.27 -6.86
C ASP A 216 -8.92 -6.43 -5.68
N ASN A 217 -9.83 -5.96 -4.84
CA ASN A 217 -9.54 -5.17 -3.64
C ASN A 217 -9.31 -6.04 -2.39
N HIS A 218 -9.47 -7.37 -2.50
CA HIS A 218 -9.32 -8.34 -1.40
C HIS A 218 -8.21 -9.38 -1.67
N LEU A 219 -7.35 -9.11 -2.65
CA LEU A 219 -6.21 -9.95 -3.00
C LEU A 219 -4.93 -9.11 -2.98
N GLY A 220 -4.06 -9.33 -2.00
CA GLY A 220 -2.81 -8.59 -1.84
C GLY A 220 -1.74 -9.32 -1.03
N GLY A 221 -0.67 -8.59 -0.74
CA GLY A 221 0.45 -9.11 0.05
C GLY A 221 0.11 -9.58 1.48
N GLU A 222 -1.00 -9.18 2.09
CA GLU A 222 -1.47 -9.75 3.38
C GLU A 222 -2.14 -11.11 3.22
N ASP A 223 -2.79 -11.39 2.10
CA ASP A 223 -3.49 -12.67 1.89
C ASP A 223 -2.47 -13.80 1.69
N LEU A 224 -1.33 -13.48 1.07
CA LEU A 224 -0.15 -14.32 1.03
C LEU A 224 0.51 -14.51 2.41
N ASN A 225 0.52 -13.48 3.27
CA ASN A 225 0.95 -13.63 4.67
C ASN A 225 -0.01 -14.58 5.41
N ASN A 226 -1.32 -14.39 5.26
CA ASN A 226 -2.37 -15.20 5.91
C ASN A 226 -2.22 -16.69 5.61
N ARG A 227 -1.83 -17.08 4.38
CA ARG A 227 -1.57 -18.49 4.05
C ARG A 227 -0.42 -19.11 4.86
N MET A 228 0.69 -18.38 5.04
CA MET A 228 1.79 -18.84 5.91
C MET A 228 1.40 -18.83 7.39
N VAL A 229 0.70 -17.79 7.85
CA VAL A 229 0.21 -17.69 9.24
C VAL A 229 -0.69 -18.87 9.58
N ASN A 230 -1.68 -19.18 8.74
CA ASN A 230 -2.60 -20.29 8.97
C ASN A 230 -1.87 -21.65 8.97
N TYR A 231 -0.89 -21.84 8.08
CA TYR A 231 -0.02 -23.02 8.06
C TYR A 231 0.77 -23.18 9.37
N PHE A 232 1.41 -22.10 9.84
CA PHE A 232 2.21 -22.14 11.07
C PHE A 232 1.37 -22.19 12.35
N VAL A 233 0.15 -21.61 12.38
CA VAL A 233 -0.80 -21.81 13.50
C VAL A 233 -1.19 -23.28 13.61
N TRP A 234 -1.49 -23.93 12.47
CA TRP A 234 -1.73 -25.38 12.45
C TRP A 234 -0.49 -26.17 12.90
N GLU A 235 0.71 -25.80 12.45
CA GLU A 235 1.95 -26.48 12.84
C GLU A 235 2.24 -26.35 14.34
N PHE A 236 2.10 -25.14 14.90
CA PHE A 236 2.28 -24.89 16.33
C PHE A 236 1.25 -25.65 17.16
N LYS A 237 -0.03 -25.62 16.75
CA LYS A 237 -1.11 -26.38 17.41
C LYS A 237 -0.87 -27.88 17.36
N ARG A 238 -0.34 -28.41 16.24
CA ARG A 238 0.05 -29.83 16.11
C ARG A 238 1.27 -30.21 16.97
N LYS A 239 2.23 -29.30 17.18
CA LYS A 239 3.44 -29.52 17.98
C LYS A 239 3.21 -29.37 19.49
N HIS A 240 2.38 -28.41 19.91
CA HIS A 240 2.27 -27.95 21.30
C HIS A 240 0.85 -28.00 21.89
N ASN A 241 -0.16 -28.41 21.11
CA ASN A 241 -1.58 -28.43 21.49
C ASN A 241 -2.18 -27.06 21.90
N ILE A 242 -1.52 -25.96 21.52
CA ILE A 242 -1.94 -24.59 21.81
C ILE A 242 -2.42 -23.94 20.52
N ASP A 243 -3.58 -23.29 20.56
CA ASP A 243 -4.15 -22.56 19.42
C ASP A 243 -3.73 -21.09 19.46
N LEU A 244 -2.88 -20.65 18.52
CA LEU A 244 -2.42 -19.26 18.48
C LEU A 244 -3.55 -18.25 18.23
N TYR A 245 -4.72 -18.64 17.71
CA TYR A 245 -5.85 -17.72 17.58
C TYR A 245 -6.42 -17.24 18.92
N THR A 246 -6.18 -17.95 20.04
CA THR A 246 -6.58 -17.48 21.38
C THR A 246 -5.57 -16.50 22.00
N ASN A 247 -4.39 -16.32 21.41
CA ASN A 247 -3.36 -15.39 21.87
C ASN A 247 -3.02 -14.34 20.79
N PRO A 248 -3.73 -13.19 20.76
CA PRO A 248 -3.55 -12.14 19.76
C PRO A 248 -2.11 -11.62 19.65
N LYS A 249 -1.36 -11.55 20.77
CA LYS A 249 0.04 -11.10 20.79
C LYS A 249 0.95 -12.09 20.06
N ALA A 250 0.78 -13.39 20.31
CA ALA A 250 1.54 -14.43 19.64
C ALA A 250 1.21 -14.53 18.14
N LEU A 251 -0.09 -14.52 17.79
CA LEU A 251 -0.54 -14.50 16.40
C LEU A 251 -0.01 -13.27 15.64
N ARG A 252 0.07 -12.12 16.31
CA ARG A 252 0.62 -10.88 15.74
C ARG A 252 2.12 -10.99 15.48
N ARG A 253 2.92 -11.52 16.42
CA ARG A 253 4.36 -11.77 16.21
C ARG A 253 4.61 -12.74 15.06
N LEU A 254 3.80 -13.80 14.95
CA LEU A 254 3.85 -14.74 13.83
C LEU A 254 3.50 -14.06 12.49
N ARG A 255 2.51 -13.17 12.44
CA ARG A 255 2.20 -12.35 11.25
C ARG A 255 3.38 -11.51 10.80
N THR A 256 4.03 -10.80 11.73
CA THR A 256 5.23 -9.99 11.45
C THR A 256 6.36 -10.86 10.90
N ALA A 257 6.61 -12.04 11.47
CA ALA A 257 7.61 -12.98 10.95
C ALA A 257 7.25 -13.54 9.56
N CYS A 258 5.97 -13.82 9.29
CA CYS A 258 5.51 -14.26 7.97
C CYS A 258 5.69 -13.18 6.89
N GLU A 259 5.49 -11.90 7.22
CA GLU A 259 5.76 -10.78 6.31
C GLU A 259 7.25 -10.72 5.96
N VAL A 260 8.14 -10.77 6.95
CA VAL A 260 9.59 -10.80 6.74
C VAL A 260 10.01 -12.02 5.90
N ALA A 261 9.50 -13.21 6.23
CA ALA A 261 9.77 -14.43 5.46
C ALA A 261 9.34 -14.31 4.00
N LYS A 262 8.18 -13.72 3.69
CA LYS A 262 7.73 -13.47 2.30
C LYS A 262 8.73 -12.60 1.52
N HIS A 263 9.28 -11.57 2.17
CA HIS A 263 10.30 -10.72 1.56
C HIS A 263 11.61 -11.49 1.34
N THR A 264 12.09 -12.27 2.32
CA THR A 264 13.25 -13.16 2.18
C THR A 264 13.06 -14.18 1.05
N LEU A 265 11.90 -14.84 0.97
CA LEU A 265 11.58 -15.83 -0.07
C LEU A 265 11.51 -15.24 -1.48
N SER A 266 11.38 -13.91 -1.62
CA SER A 266 11.41 -13.25 -2.94
C SER A 266 12.82 -13.25 -3.55
N THR A 267 13.88 -13.45 -2.75
CA THR A 267 15.27 -13.55 -3.21
C THR A 267 15.92 -14.90 -2.87
N ALA A 268 15.78 -15.39 -1.64
CA ALA A 268 16.28 -16.68 -1.17
C ALA A 268 15.30 -17.84 -1.40
N SER A 269 15.80 -19.08 -1.40
CA SER A 269 15.02 -20.32 -1.56
C SER A 269 14.34 -20.79 -0.26
N GLU A 270 14.71 -20.24 0.89
CA GLU A 270 14.23 -20.59 2.23
C GLU A 270 14.24 -19.35 3.13
N ALA A 271 13.36 -19.35 4.13
CA ALA A 271 13.33 -18.36 5.21
C ALA A 271 13.18 -19.05 6.58
N ASN A 272 13.97 -18.61 7.56
CA ASN A 272 14.00 -19.16 8.91
C ASN A 272 13.17 -18.30 9.87
N PHE A 273 12.50 -18.96 10.81
CA PHE A 273 11.70 -18.36 11.88
C PHE A 273 12.39 -18.63 13.21
N GLN A 274 12.61 -17.58 13.98
CA GLN A 274 13.14 -17.63 15.34
C GLN A 274 12.27 -16.72 16.24
N LEU A 275 11.27 -17.32 16.89
CA LEU A 275 10.31 -16.62 17.74
C LEU A 275 10.39 -17.12 19.18
N ASN A 276 11.35 -16.59 19.92
CA ASN A 276 11.58 -16.94 21.32
C ASN A 276 10.38 -16.56 22.21
N ASP A 277 10.00 -17.40 23.17
CA ASP A 277 8.81 -17.23 24.02
C ASP A 277 7.57 -16.78 23.22
N LEU A 278 7.13 -17.58 22.24
CA LEU A 278 5.98 -17.23 21.41
C LEU A 278 4.67 -17.26 22.22
N VAL A 279 4.49 -18.33 23.01
CA VAL A 279 3.42 -18.51 24.01
C VAL A 279 3.98 -19.30 25.18
N ASP A 280 3.70 -18.88 26.41
CA ASP A 280 3.93 -19.62 27.66
C ASP A 280 5.34 -20.23 27.82
N GLY A 281 6.38 -19.49 27.40
CA GLY A 281 7.79 -19.93 27.46
C GLY A 281 8.23 -20.85 26.31
N ILE A 282 7.36 -21.10 25.32
CA ILE A 282 7.64 -21.99 24.18
C ILE A 282 8.18 -21.17 23.00
N ASP A 283 9.45 -21.40 22.66
CA ASP A 283 10.06 -20.89 21.43
C ASP A 283 9.45 -21.57 20.18
N PHE A 284 9.21 -20.79 19.12
CA PHE A 284 8.88 -21.33 17.80
C PHE A 284 10.03 -21.12 16.81
N ASN A 285 10.83 -22.16 16.67
CA ASN A 285 11.94 -22.25 15.72
C ASN A 285 11.57 -23.22 14.58
N THR A 286 11.54 -22.73 13.33
CA THR A 286 11.16 -23.51 12.13
C THR A 286 11.68 -22.84 10.85
N SER A 287 11.46 -23.43 9.68
CA SER A 287 11.76 -22.81 8.38
C SER A 287 10.65 -23.08 7.35
N ILE A 288 10.69 -22.36 6.23
CA ILE A 288 9.82 -22.61 5.08
C ILE A 288 10.57 -22.34 3.77
N THR A 289 10.40 -23.23 2.79
CA THR A 289 10.98 -23.09 1.46
C THR A 289 10.08 -22.25 0.55
N ARG A 290 10.67 -21.62 -0.48
CA ARG A 290 9.92 -20.90 -1.51
C ARG A 290 8.88 -21.82 -2.17
N ALA A 291 9.25 -23.07 -2.46
CA ALA A 291 8.34 -24.05 -3.05
C ALA A 291 7.10 -24.28 -2.17
N ARG A 292 7.26 -24.39 -0.84
CA ARG A 292 6.13 -24.57 0.09
C ARG A 292 5.26 -23.31 0.20
N PHE A 293 5.85 -22.11 0.17
CA PHE A 293 5.10 -20.86 0.08
C PHE A 293 4.31 -20.74 -1.24
N GLU A 294 4.92 -21.13 -2.36
CA GLU A 294 4.29 -21.15 -3.69
C GLU A 294 3.13 -22.16 -3.79
N GLU A 295 3.23 -23.29 -3.11
CA GLU A 295 2.15 -24.28 -2.96
C GLU A 295 0.98 -23.70 -2.15
N LEU A 296 1.25 -23.14 -0.95
CA LEU A 296 0.25 -22.58 -0.03
C LEU A 296 -0.54 -21.39 -0.60
N CYS A 297 0.01 -20.71 -1.61
CA CYS A 297 -0.59 -19.55 -2.27
C CYS A 297 -0.93 -19.82 -3.75
N SER A 298 -0.91 -21.07 -4.20
CA SER A 298 -1.00 -21.45 -5.62
C SER A 298 -2.28 -20.96 -6.31
N ASP A 299 -3.42 -21.06 -5.65
CA ASP A 299 -4.71 -20.50 -6.10
C ASP A 299 -4.69 -18.97 -6.12
N LEU A 300 -4.18 -18.31 -5.07
CA LEU A 300 -4.09 -16.85 -5.00
C LEU A 300 -3.22 -16.27 -6.14
N PHE A 301 -2.15 -16.97 -6.53
CA PHE A 301 -1.31 -16.56 -7.66
C PHE A 301 -1.97 -16.81 -9.03
N LEU A 302 -2.87 -17.79 -9.17
CA LEU A 302 -3.66 -17.98 -10.38
C LEU A 302 -4.76 -16.91 -10.48
N ASN A 303 -5.44 -16.60 -9.38
CA ASN A 303 -6.47 -15.55 -9.32
C ASN A 303 -5.92 -14.14 -9.69
N CYS A 304 -4.61 -13.92 -9.61
CA CYS A 304 -3.97 -12.70 -10.12
C CYS A 304 -4.05 -12.55 -11.66
N LEU A 305 -4.37 -13.62 -12.42
CA LEU A 305 -4.55 -13.57 -13.87
C LEU A 305 -5.96 -13.14 -14.29
N ASP A 306 -7.00 -13.38 -13.47
CA ASP A 306 -8.38 -12.96 -13.75
C ASP A 306 -8.51 -11.43 -13.97
N PRO A 307 -7.84 -10.53 -13.21
CA PRO A 307 -7.72 -9.12 -13.55
C PRO A 307 -7.06 -8.85 -14.92
N VAL A 308 -6.06 -9.64 -15.32
CA VAL A 308 -5.33 -9.46 -16.59
C VAL A 308 -6.24 -9.80 -17.77
N GLU A 309 -6.92 -10.95 -17.72
CA GLU A 309 -7.88 -11.35 -18.76
C GLU A 309 -9.04 -10.37 -18.89
N ARG A 310 -9.60 -9.91 -17.76
CA ARG A 310 -10.66 -8.88 -17.74
C ARG A 310 -10.16 -7.58 -18.37
N ALA A 311 -9.01 -7.05 -17.94
CA ALA A 311 -8.48 -5.80 -18.46
C ALA A 311 -8.22 -5.86 -19.98
N LEU A 312 -7.68 -6.98 -20.50
CA LEU A 312 -7.45 -7.18 -21.93
C LEU A 312 -8.76 -7.24 -22.73
N ARG A 313 -9.73 -8.05 -22.28
CA ARG A 313 -11.03 -8.20 -22.92
C ARG A 313 -11.82 -6.89 -22.93
N ASP A 314 -11.82 -6.17 -21.81
CA ASP A 314 -12.57 -4.93 -21.66
C ASP A 314 -11.90 -3.78 -22.45
N ALA A 315 -10.57 -3.81 -22.65
CA ALA A 315 -9.84 -2.97 -23.62
C ALA A 315 -9.99 -3.44 -25.09
N LYS A 316 -10.57 -4.62 -25.33
CA LYS A 316 -10.71 -5.28 -26.64
C LYS A 316 -9.38 -5.56 -27.34
N MET A 317 -8.35 -5.95 -26.58
CA MET A 317 -7.00 -6.24 -27.09
C MET A 317 -6.60 -7.69 -26.87
N ASP A 318 -6.01 -8.34 -27.88
CA ASP A 318 -5.29 -9.60 -27.70
C ASP A 318 -3.97 -9.36 -26.95
N LYS A 319 -3.51 -10.38 -26.20
CA LYS A 319 -2.27 -10.31 -25.42
C LYS A 319 -1.01 -10.04 -26.25
N LYS A 320 -1.01 -10.31 -27.57
CA LYS A 320 0.10 -9.96 -28.48
C LYS A 320 0.16 -8.46 -28.79
N GLN A 321 -0.95 -7.72 -28.67
CA GLN A 321 -1.00 -6.27 -28.90
C GLN A 321 -0.39 -5.48 -27.72
N ILE A 322 -0.24 -6.09 -26.55
CA ILE A 322 0.53 -5.52 -25.44
C ILE A 322 2.01 -5.55 -25.80
N HIS A 323 2.62 -4.37 -25.84
CA HIS A 323 4.03 -4.17 -26.13
C HIS A 323 4.86 -4.51 -24.90
N ASP A 324 4.51 -3.92 -23.75
CA ASP A 324 5.25 -4.01 -22.50
C ASP A 324 4.32 -4.34 -21.32
N VAL A 325 4.83 -5.08 -20.33
CA VAL A 325 4.14 -5.36 -19.08
C VAL A 325 4.95 -4.75 -17.95
N VAL A 326 4.41 -3.73 -17.28
CA VAL A 326 5.09 -2.93 -16.24
C VAL A 326 4.62 -3.36 -14.86
N LEU A 327 5.57 -3.65 -13.96
CA LEU A 327 5.30 -4.14 -12.60
C LEU A 327 5.35 -3.00 -11.57
N ILE A 328 4.35 -2.95 -10.67
CA ILE A 328 4.23 -1.96 -9.58
C ILE A 328 3.84 -2.68 -8.29
N GLY A 329 4.29 -2.16 -7.14
CA GLY A 329 3.94 -2.66 -5.81
C GLY A 329 4.76 -3.88 -5.39
N GLY A 330 5.28 -3.85 -4.16
CA GLY A 330 6.27 -4.82 -3.68
C GLY A 330 5.89 -6.30 -3.76
N SER A 331 4.61 -6.67 -3.86
CA SER A 331 4.22 -8.09 -4.02
C SER A 331 4.52 -8.62 -5.44
N THR A 332 4.72 -7.75 -6.44
CA THR A 332 5.24 -8.12 -7.77
C THR A 332 6.69 -8.62 -7.76
N ARG A 333 7.42 -8.43 -6.65
CA ARG A 333 8.79 -8.96 -6.48
C ARG A 333 8.81 -10.49 -6.34
N ILE A 334 7.66 -11.16 -6.16
CA ILE A 334 7.54 -12.61 -5.97
C ILE A 334 7.82 -13.36 -7.29
N PRO A 335 8.83 -14.26 -7.34
CA PRO A 335 9.23 -14.95 -8.58
C PRO A 335 8.12 -15.74 -9.27
N LYS A 336 7.27 -16.45 -8.51
CA LYS A 336 6.14 -17.24 -9.06
C LYS A 336 5.18 -16.40 -9.89
N LEU A 337 4.86 -15.20 -9.41
CA LEU A 337 3.91 -14.30 -10.07
C LEU A 337 4.51 -13.70 -11.34
N GLN A 338 5.80 -13.32 -11.31
CA GLN A 338 6.52 -12.91 -12.52
C GLN A 338 6.58 -14.03 -13.56
N LYS A 339 6.80 -15.27 -13.12
CA LYS A 339 6.78 -16.44 -14.00
C LYS A 339 5.40 -16.62 -14.65
N LEU A 340 4.32 -16.65 -13.87
CA LEU A 340 2.94 -16.79 -14.39
C LEU A 340 2.55 -15.66 -15.36
N LEU A 341 2.92 -14.41 -15.07
CA LEU A 341 2.67 -13.28 -15.98
C LEU A 341 3.46 -13.40 -17.28
N SER A 342 4.73 -13.80 -17.23
CA SER A 342 5.53 -14.01 -18.44
C SER A 342 4.98 -15.19 -19.27
N GLU A 343 4.62 -16.30 -18.63
CA GLU A 343 3.97 -17.46 -19.26
C GLU A 343 2.64 -17.07 -19.91
N PHE A 344 1.80 -16.29 -19.23
CA PHE A 344 0.56 -15.73 -19.78
C PHE A 344 0.84 -14.91 -21.04
N PHE A 345 1.81 -13.98 -21.00
CA PHE A 345 2.28 -13.22 -22.16
C PHE A 345 3.25 -14.00 -23.08
N SER A 346 3.17 -15.34 -23.07
CA SER A 346 3.84 -16.23 -24.03
C SER A 346 5.38 -16.13 -24.04
N GLY A 347 5.97 -15.95 -22.85
CA GLY A 347 7.42 -15.81 -22.65
C GLY A 347 7.94 -14.36 -22.75
N LYS A 348 7.06 -13.37 -22.87
CA LYS A 348 7.46 -11.94 -22.90
C LYS A 348 8.24 -11.57 -21.63
N GLU A 349 9.34 -10.83 -21.80
CA GLU A 349 10.07 -10.21 -20.70
C GLU A 349 9.21 -9.13 -20.02
N LEU A 350 9.16 -9.18 -18.67
CA LEU A 350 8.43 -8.19 -17.88
C LEU A 350 9.33 -6.99 -17.60
N ASN A 351 8.82 -5.77 -17.80
CA ASN A 351 9.58 -4.56 -17.55
C ASN A 351 9.87 -4.39 -16.04
N LYS A 352 11.16 -4.19 -15.75
CA LYS A 352 11.73 -3.96 -14.41
C LYS A 352 12.63 -2.72 -14.38
N SER A 353 12.49 -1.80 -15.35
CA SER A 353 13.36 -0.62 -15.46
C SER A 353 12.97 0.52 -14.51
N ILE A 354 11.84 0.39 -13.82
CA ILE A 354 11.38 1.32 -12.78
C ILE A 354 11.31 0.59 -11.43
N ASN A 355 11.57 1.29 -10.32
CA ASN A 355 11.42 0.71 -8.98
C ASN A 355 9.92 0.57 -8.65
N PRO A 356 9.38 -0.66 -8.46
CA PRO A 356 7.93 -0.88 -8.34
C PRO A 356 7.30 -0.21 -7.12
N ASP A 357 8.09 0.11 -6.08
CA ASP A 357 7.60 0.76 -4.86
C ASP A 357 7.65 2.30 -4.93
N GLU A 358 8.35 2.89 -5.90
CA GLU A 358 8.57 4.35 -6.02
C GLU A 358 8.02 4.96 -7.32
N ALA A 359 7.83 4.17 -8.38
CA ALA A 359 7.44 4.66 -9.71
C ALA A 359 6.19 5.55 -9.69
N VAL A 360 5.18 5.19 -8.89
CA VAL A 360 3.94 5.96 -8.73
C VAL A 360 4.21 7.31 -8.05
N ALA A 361 5.16 7.39 -7.10
CA ALA A 361 5.55 8.66 -6.47
C ALA A 361 6.26 9.58 -7.47
N HIS A 362 7.23 9.02 -8.19
CA HIS A 362 8.03 9.75 -9.15
C HIS A 362 7.16 10.32 -10.29
N GLY A 363 6.22 9.52 -10.81
CA GLY A 363 5.26 9.97 -11.82
C GLY A 363 4.34 11.11 -11.36
N ALA A 364 3.85 11.05 -10.13
CA ALA A 364 3.03 12.12 -9.56
C ALA A 364 3.84 13.37 -9.17
N ALA A 365 5.13 13.22 -8.83
CA ALA A 365 6.05 14.36 -8.67
C ALA A 365 6.32 15.07 -10.01
N ILE A 366 6.49 14.31 -11.11
CA ILE A 366 6.58 14.86 -12.47
C ILE A 366 5.28 15.61 -12.83
N GLN A 367 4.12 15.02 -12.58
CA GLN A 367 2.82 15.67 -12.80
C GLN A 367 2.66 16.95 -11.96
N ALA A 368 3.12 16.94 -10.71
CA ALA A 368 3.10 18.12 -9.84
C ALA A 368 4.00 19.25 -10.36
N ALA A 369 5.17 18.93 -10.93
CA ALA A 369 6.07 19.90 -11.54
C ALA A 369 5.46 20.51 -12.82
N ILE A 370 4.85 19.69 -13.69
CA ILE A 370 4.13 20.16 -14.89
C ILE A 370 3.01 21.12 -14.48
N LEU A 371 2.19 20.75 -13.49
CA LEU A 371 1.09 21.58 -12.99
C LEU A 371 1.56 22.88 -12.29
N SER A 372 2.76 22.91 -11.71
CA SER A 372 3.35 24.14 -11.17
C SER A 372 4.06 25.00 -12.23
N GLY A 373 3.92 24.67 -13.52
CA GLY A 373 4.54 25.40 -14.64
C GLY A 373 6.06 25.19 -14.76
N TYR A 374 6.63 24.21 -14.06
CA TYR A 374 8.07 23.93 -14.12
C TYR A 374 8.41 23.25 -15.45
N ARG A 375 9.08 23.99 -16.34
CA ARG A 375 9.74 23.45 -17.53
C ARG A 375 11.20 23.19 -17.19
N SER A 376 11.63 21.93 -17.21
CA SER A 376 13.05 21.61 -17.09
C SER A 376 13.79 22.00 -18.37
N GLU A 377 15.06 22.40 -18.27
CA GLU A 377 15.88 22.75 -19.45
C GLU A 377 16.06 21.56 -20.42
N ARG A 378 15.84 20.32 -19.97
CA ARG A 378 15.74 19.11 -20.82
C ARG A 378 14.48 19.05 -21.71
N GLN A 379 13.61 20.07 -21.68
CA GLN A 379 12.55 20.30 -22.67
C GLN A 379 12.91 21.38 -23.70
N LEU A 380 14.13 21.93 -23.66
CA LEU A 380 14.63 22.93 -24.62
C LEU A 380 15.78 22.39 -25.50
N SER A 381 16.01 21.07 -25.46
CA SER A 381 17.08 20.37 -26.19
C SER A 381 16.70 18.93 -26.59
N ALA A 382 15.44 18.76 -27.02
CA ALA A 382 14.91 17.57 -27.68
C ALA A 382 13.76 17.96 -28.60
#